data_AF-A0A662XN63-F1
#
_entry.id   AF-A0A662XN63-F1
#
_cell.length_a   1.000
_cell.length_b   1.000
_cell.length_c   1.000
_cell.angle_alpha   90.00
_cell.angle_beta   90.00
_cell.angle_gamma   90.00
#
_symmetry.space_group_name_H-M   'P 1'
#
loop_
_entity.id
_entity.type
_entity.pdbx_description
1 polymer ?
#
loop_
_entity_poly.entity_id
_entity_poly.type
_entity_poly.pdbx_seq_one_letter_code
_entity_poly.pdbx_strand_id
1 'polypeptide(L)'
;MIAFVLSQESVPLQDPSAGWQVNYGIWIRAVLLSGVITHTLLVQAIYLVNDIQLSSRQFGLIITCVAVGYSAIYALVTAFLVFPIPFMSISTTPFFFTLLIVSFRAVVGRRAFGEMMTHRDQLLRFQLFLSAQTLMTVVYPAYQILFRAASETGYELIAILLLPVIKLIMKNLVSLSIGHMEDMMPEAVIFTVDFFNALYIATCMQSASSTTTVAAIMVMDLTQTAMALRSLYRGTSSIAGRLHETFGTAGTHTNLLTIANSLCRSPNTFAKQERSQIRLRSCLSYRLSPANSDFLDSLEKYRAFYIDAKSQPHASGGMNNLMNSAVTPAGRTIAHRPLGWRCTSRHRTTVHPVTITHTPVTKVRAEESRHTEIAPPSLPEPQLTILRETLEILFTTECIVLTEYVESVIPMFYANFILVMVRLPSAQYHTELAGMTRENVGATVNKVYVYALLEFASFVLLAVVMQRKCGVRALYHLSFVLETQMPLIQGKLMTWMLLTLTSRVVHFGTFSIIPSSTVDGATLLDRSTQSP
;
A
#
# COMPACT_ATOMS: atom_id res chain seq x y z
N MET A 1 7.07 10.95 15.88
CA MET A 1 6.00 9.93 15.74
C MET A 1 5.78 9.15 17.03
N ILE A 2 6.72 8.31 17.49
CA ILE A 2 6.51 7.44 18.67
C ILE A 2 6.07 8.23 19.91
N ALA A 3 6.81 9.30 20.24
CA ALA A 3 6.47 10.18 21.36
C ALA A 3 5.07 10.79 21.23
N PHE A 4 4.62 11.11 20.01
CA PHE A 4 3.27 11.64 19.77
C PHE A 4 2.19 10.58 20.08
N VAL A 5 2.35 9.36 19.56
CA VAL A 5 1.44 8.24 19.83
C VAL A 5 1.37 7.96 21.34
N LEU A 6 2.51 7.91 22.03
CA LEU A 6 2.56 7.70 23.48
C LEU A 6 1.96 8.87 24.27
N SER A 7 2.16 10.11 23.81
CA SER A 7 1.57 11.29 24.44
C SER A 7 0.04 11.29 24.35
N GLN A 8 -0.52 10.85 23.21
CA GLN A 8 -1.96 10.66 23.07
C GLN A 8 -2.45 9.59 24.06
N GLU A 9 -1.76 8.45 24.16
CA GLU A 9 -2.17 7.37 25.07
C GLU A 9 -2.02 7.73 26.55
N SER A 10 -1.20 8.73 26.86
CA SER A 10 -1.07 9.27 28.21
C SER A 10 -2.28 10.10 28.65
N VAL A 11 -3.13 10.54 27.72
CA VAL A 11 -4.39 11.23 28.05
C VAL A 11 -5.32 10.22 28.75
N PRO A 12 -5.70 10.43 30.02
CA PRO A 12 -6.45 9.43 30.79
C PRO A 12 -7.86 9.26 30.24
N LEU A 13 -8.29 8.01 30.13
CA LEU A 13 -9.69 7.65 29.87
C LEU A 13 -10.43 7.45 31.21
N GLN A 14 -11.74 7.69 31.22
CA GLN A 14 -12.61 7.51 32.39
C GLN A 14 -13.49 6.27 32.19
N ASP A 15 -14.33 5.92 33.16
CA ASP A 15 -15.26 4.80 32.98
C ASP A 15 -16.31 5.14 31.89
N PRO A 16 -16.48 4.31 30.84
CA PRO A 16 -17.51 4.53 29.83
C PRO A 16 -18.92 4.66 30.42
N SER A 17 -19.22 3.95 31.51
CA SER A 17 -20.54 3.96 32.18
C SER A 17 -20.88 5.31 32.82
N ALA A 18 -19.87 6.14 33.13
CA ALA A 18 -20.06 7.49 33.67
C ALA A 18 -20.59 8.49 32.63
N GLY A 19 -20.76 8.06 31.37
CA GLY A 19 -21.34 8.87 30.31
C GLY A 19 -20.33 9.81 29.62
N TRP A 20 -20.79 10.39 28.52
CA TRP A 20 -19.93 11.11 27.56
C TRP A 20 -19.33 12.42 28.10
N GLN A 21 -20.00 13.07 29.06
CA GLN A 21 -19.56 14.35 29.65
C GLN A 21 -18.36 14.19 30.58
N VAL A 22 -18.30 13.08 31.32
CA VAL A 22 -17.20 12.79 32.26
C VAL A 22 -15.95 12.33 31.49
N ASN A 23 -16.14 11.71 30.32
CA ASN A 23 -15.09 11.11 29.52
C ASN A 23 -14.31 12.13 28.66
N TYR A 24 -13.76 13.20 29.24
CA TYR A 24 -13.06 14.25 28.50
C TYR A 24 -11.87 13.75 27.66
N GLY A 25 -11.21 12.68 28.12
CA GLY A 25 -10.05 12.10 27.44
C GLY A 25 -10.37 11.59 26.03
N ILE A 26 -11.60 11.10 25.80
CA ILE A 26 -12.03 10.62 24.49
C ILE A 26 -12.07 11.76 23.47
N TRP A 27 -12.49 12.96 23.88
CA TRP A 27 -12.64 14.12 23.01
C TRP A 27 -11.27 14.65 22.56
N ILE A 28 -10.32 14.73 23.50
CA ILE A 28 -8.94 15.10 23.20
C ILE A 28 -8.33 14.11 22.21
N ARG A 29 -8.46 12.80 22.49
CA ARG A 29 -7.96 11.75 21.60
C ARG A 29 -8.63 11.79 20.23
N ALA A 30 -9.93 12.06 20.15
CA ALA A 30 -10.68 12.18 18.90
C ALA A 30 -10.23 13.38 18.05
N VAL A 31 -9.95 14.54 18.67
CA VAL A 31 -9.41 15.71 17.96
C VAL A 31 -8.03 15.40 17.39
N LEU A 32 -7.14 14.77 18.17
CA LEU A 32 -5.81 14.39 17.72
C LEU A 32 -5.87 13.37 16.58
N LEU A 33 -6.68 12.31 16.73
CA LEU A 33 -6.85 11.26 15.73
C LEU A 33 -7.39 11.83 14.41
N SER A 34 -8.51 12.57 14.47
CA SER A 34 -9.12 13.16 13.28
C SER A 34 -8.20 14.18 12.61
N GLY A 35 -7.47 14.99 13.37
CA GLY A 35 -6.47 15.92 12.83
C GLY A 35 -5.33 15.21 12.09
N VAL A 36 -4.80 14.11 12.63
CA VAL A 36 -3.75 13.30 11.98
C VAL A 36 -4.27 12.61 10.72
N ILE A 37 -5.49 12.07 10.75
CA ILE A 37 -6.13 11.47 9.57
C ILE A 37 -6.31 12.54 8.49
N THR A 38 -6.88 13.70 8.83
CA THR A 38 -7.07 14.81 7.88
C THR A 38 -5.74 15.27 7.30
N HIS A 39 -4.72 15.46 8.12
CA HIS A 39 -3.37 15.80 7.65
C HIS A 39 -2.87 14.77 6.62
N THR A 40 -2.94 13.49 6.95
CA THR A 40 -2.46 12.41 6.08
C THR A 40 -3.22 12.36 4.76
N LEU A 41 -4.55 12.52 4.80
CA LEU A 41 -5.38 12.55 3.60
C LEU A 41 -5.10 13.76 2.71
N LEU A 42 -4.88 14.94 3.29
CA LEU A 42 -4.51 16.15 2.53
C LEU A 42 -3.15 15.99 1.87
N VAL A 43 -2.16 15.43 2.57
CA VAL A 43 -0.85 15.11 1.97
C VAL A 43 -1.03 14.11 0.83
N GLN A 44 -1.77 13.02 1.02
CA GLN A 44 -2.04 12.06 -0.05
C GLN A 44 -2.73 12.73 -1.25
N ALA A 45 -3.71 13.59 -1.02
CA ALA A 45 -4.43 14.32 -2.08
C ALA A 45 -3.49 15.21 -2.91
N ILE A 46 -2.56 15.92 -2.26
CA ILE A 46 -1.55 16.77 -2.94
C ILE A 46 -0.64 15.95 -3.87
N TYR A 47 -0.32 14.71 -3.50
CA TYR A 47 0.54 13.83 -4.31
C TYR A 47 -0.22 13.09 -5.42
N LEU A 48 -1.49 12.72 -5.19
CA LEU A 48 -2.25 11.83 -6.07
C LEU A 48 -3.18 12.55 -7.05
N VAL A 49 -3.55 13.81 -6.77
CA VAL A 49 -4.47 14.59 -7.60
C VAL A 49 -3.72 15.80 -8.12
N ASN A 50 -3.56 15.87 -9.43
CA ASN A 50 -2.95 17.03 -10.08
C ASN A 50 -3.86 18.25 -9.82
N ASP A 51 -3.25 19.43 -9.63
CA ASP A 51 -3.92 20.71 -9.38
C ASP A 51 -4.34 21.00 -7.92
N ILE A 52 -4.11 20.08 -6.97
CA ILE A 52 -4.28 20.39 -5.54
C ILE A 52 -3.02 21.10 -5.02
N GLN A 53 -3.07 22.42 -4.96
CA GLN A 53 -2.09 23.23 -4.26
C GLN A 53 -2.77 23.95 -3.10
N LEU A 54 -2.38 23.62 -1.88
CA LEU A 54 -2.90 24.24 -0.67
C LEU A 54 -1.85 25.15 -0.04
N SER A 55 -2.21 26.40 0.24
CA SER A 55 -1.39 27.26 1.09
C SER A 55 -1.34 26.69 2.52
N SER A 56 -0.26 26.95 3.26
CA SER A 56 -0.13 26.49 4.65
C SER A 56 -1.29 26.93 5.55
N ARG A 57 -1.88 28.10 5.26
CA ARG A 57 -3.06 28.62 5.96
C ARG A 57 -4.31 27.79 5.66
N GLN A 58 -4.58 27.52 4.38
CA GLN A 58 -5.71 26.67 3.97
C GLN A 58 -5.57 25.25 4.52
N PHE A 59 -4.36 24.70 4.46
CA PHE A 59 -4.04 23.38 5.00
C PHE A 59 -4.33 23.29 6.50
N GLY A 60 -3.82 24.24 7.30
CA GLY A 60 -4.09 24.29 8.74
C GLY A 60 -5.56 24.55 9.09
N LEU A 61 -6.24 25.39 8.30
CA LEU A 61 -7.67 25.67 8.48
C LEU A 61 -8.53 24.42 8.27
N ILE A 62 -8.29 23.66 7.19
CA ILE A 62 -9.03 22.42 6.92
C ILE A 62 -8.81 21.41 8.05
N ILE A 63 -7.56 21.19 8.49
CA ILE A 63 -7.26 20.28 9.60
C ILE A 63 -8.01 20.70 10.86
N THR A 64 -7.96 21.99 11.21
CA THR A 64 -8.61 22.50 12.42
C THR A 64 -10.13 22.37 12.34
N CYS A 65 -10.73 22.75 11.20
CA CYS A 65 -12.17 22.64 10.98
C CYS A 65 -12.65 21.19 11.06
N VAL A 66 -11.94 20.26 10.42
CA VAL A 66 -12.31 18.84 10.43
C VAL A 66 -12.10 18.25 11.82
N ALA A 67 -10.98 18.53 12.49
CA ALA A 67 -10.70 17.96 13.81
C ALA A 67 -11.71 18.41 14.87
N VAL A 68 -11.96 19.72 14.94
CA VAL A 68 -12.93 20.28 15.91
C VAL A 68 -14.36 19.90 15.52
N GLY A 69 -14.72 20.02 14.24
CA GLY A 69 -16.06 19.71 13.77
C GLY A 69 -16.42 18.23 13.92
N TYR A 70 -15.48 17.33 13.64
CA TYR A 70 -15.67 15.88 13.81
C TYR A 70 -15.94 15.54 15.28
N SER A 71 -15.10 16.05 16.19
CA SER A 71 -15.28 15.83 17.63
C SER A 71 -16.56 16.46 18.17
N ALA A 72 -16.97 17.65 17.69
CA ALA A 72 -18.21 18.30 18.10
C ALA A 72 -19.46 17.55 17.61
N ILE A 73 -19.47 17.12 16.34
CA ILE A 73 -20.55 16.28 15.79
C ILE A 73 -20.61 14.97 16.56
N TYR A 74 -19.46 14.35 16.84
CA TYR A 74 -19.40 13.12 17.61
C TYR A 74 -19.98 13.30 19.02
N ALA A 75 -19.59 14.37 19.73
CA ALA A 75 -20.14 14.71 21.05
C ALA A 75 -21.66 14.91 21.02
N LEU A 76 -22.15 15.60 20.00
CA LEU A 76 -23.58 15.80 19.80
C LEU A 76 -24.30 14.47 19.57
N VAL A 77 -23.77 13.60 18.71
CA VAL A 77 -24.37 12.28 18.45
C VAL A 77 -24.39 11.43 19.72
N THR A 78 -23.33 11.43 20.52
CA THR A 78 -23.31 10.72 21.82
C THR A 78 -24.24 11.31 22.87
N ALA A 79 -24.68 12.56 22.71
CA ALA A 79 -25.68 13.15 23.59
C ALA A 79 -27.10 12.63 23.28
N PHE A 80 -27.34 12.18 22.04
CA PHE A 80 -28.64 11.66 21.60
C PHE A 80 -28.69 10.12 21.51
N LEU A 81 -27.54 9.47 21.34
CA LEU A 81 -27.40 8.01 21.28
C LEU A 81 -26.74 7.45 22.55
N VAL A 82 -26.72 6.12 22.66
CA VAL A 82 -26.01 5.41 23.73
C VAL A 82 -24.50 5.64 23.63
N PHE A 83 -23.85 5.85 24.78
CA PHE A 83 -22.39 5.95 24.91
C PHE A 83 -21.85 4.73 25.65
N PRO A 84 -20.79 4.07 25.15
CA PRO A 84 -20.07 4.30 23.90
C PRO A 84 -20.84 3.78 22.66
N ILE A 85 -20.66 4.45 21.51
CA ILE A 85 -21.30 4.04 20.25
C ILE A 85 -20.59 2.79 19.68
N PRO A 86 -21.32 1.71 19.34
CA PRO A 86 -20.73 0.52 18.72
C PRO A 86 -20.01 0.84 17.40
N PHE A 87 -18.85 0.23 17.19
CA PHE A 87 -18.04 0.34 15.97
C PHE A 87 -17.78 1.80 15.55
N MET A 88 -17.45 2.67 16.51
CA MET A 88 -17.33 4.11 16.30
C MET A 88 -16.49 4.50 15.10
N SER A 89 -15.33 3.84 14.94
CA SER A 89 -14.40 4.13 13.86
C SER A 89 -15.05 3.93 12.48
N ILE A 90 -15.96 2.97 12.34
CA ILE A 90 -16.66 2.68 11.09
C ILE A 90 -17.91 3.54 10.95
N SER A 91 -18.75 3.60 11.99
CA SER A 91 -20.03 4.34 11.93
C SER A 91 -19.83 5.83 11.70
N THR A 92 -18.71 6.41 12.16
CA THR A 92 -18.40 7.84 11.97
C THR A 92 -17.61 8.17 10.72
N THR A 93 -17.15 7.18 9.96
CA THR A 93 -16.39 7.38 8.72
C THR A 93 -17.13 8.24 7.68
N PRO A 94 -18.43 8.03 7.39
CA PRO A 94 -19.16 8.86 6.43
C PRO A 94 -19.26 10.34 6.87
N PHE A 95 -19.44 10.59 8.16
CA PHE A 95 -19.48 11.96 8.70
C PHE A 95 -18.13 12.65 8.57
N PHE A 96 -17.04 11.94 8.87
CA PHE A 96 -15.68 12.45 8.70
C PHE A 96 -15.41 12.87 7.24
N PHE A 97 -15.69 12.01 6.26
CA PHE A 97 -15.48 12.34 4.84
C PHE A 97 -16.40 13.47 4.37
N THR A 98 -17.65 13.52 4.83
CA THR A 98 -18.56 14.62 4.51
C THR A 98 -18.02 15.95 5.02
N LEU A 99 -17.57 15.98 6.28
CA LEU A 99 -16.97 17.17 6.88
C LEU A 99 -15.68 17.59 6.17
N LEU A 100 -14.84 16.63 5.78
CA LEU A 100 -13.63 16.89 5.00
C LEU A 100 -13.95 17.54 3.66
N ILE A 101 -14.92 17.00 2.90
CA ILE A 101 -15.32 17.54 1.59
C ILE A 101 -15.92 18.94 1.75
N VAL A 102 -16.80 19.14 2.73
CA VAL A 102 -17.43 20.45 2.99
C VAL A 102 -16.38 21.49 3.40
N SER A 103 -15.47 21.12 4.32
CA SER A 103 -14.39 22.01 4.77
C SER A 103 -13.44 22.35 3.63
N PHE A 104 -13.01 21.35 2.84
CA PHE A 104 -12.16 21.56 1.68
C PHE A 104 -12.83 22.51 0.67
N ARG A 105 -14.12 22.28 0.34
CA ARG A 105 -14.89 23.15 -0.56
C ARG A 105 -15.03 24.58 -0.02
N ALA A 106 -15.24 24.74 1.28
CA ALA A 106 -15.38 26.05 1.91
C ALA A 106 -14.07 26.85 1.88
N VAL A 107 -12.94 26.19 2.11
CA VAL A 107 -11.62 26.82 2.23
C VAL A 107 -10.95 27.08 0.87
N VAL A 108 -11.06 26.14 -0.06
CA VAL A 108 -10.47 26.24 -1.41
C VAL A 108 -11.37 27.04 -2.36
N GLY A 109 -12.68 27.06 -2.08
CA GLY A 109 -13.68 27.81 -2.84
C GLY A 109 -14.31 27.01 -3.98
N ARG A 110 -15.51 27.45 -4.40
CA ARG A 110 -16.34 26.71 -5.36
C ARG A 110 -15.73 26.56 -6.75
N ARG A 111 -14.95 27.55 -7.22
CA ARG A 111 -14.35 27.55 -8.57
C ARG A 111 -13.24 26.51 -8.69
N ALA A 112 -12.24 26.58 -7.82
CA ALA A 112 -11.14 25.60 -7.76
C ALA A 112 -11.64 24.19 -7.43
N PHE A 113 -12.64 24.04 -6.56
CA PHE A 113 -13.28 22.73 -6.34
C PHE A 113 -13.97 22.20 -7.60
N GLY A 114 -14.64 23.08 -8.36
CA GLY A 114 -15.27 22.73 -9.63
C GLY A 114 -14.25 22.25 -10.67
N GLU A 115 -13.11 22.95 -10.77
CA GLU A 115 -11.99 22.57 -11.64
C GLU A 115 -11.42 21.19 -11.25
N MET A 116 -11.17 20.94 -9.96
CA MET A 116 -10.75 19.62 -9.49
C MET A 116 -11.76 18.52 -9.88
N MET A 117 -13.06 18.80 -9.77
CA MET A 117 -14.13 17.88 -10.16
C MET A 117 -14.22 17.62 -11.68
N THR A 118 -13.52 18.41 -12.52
CA THR A 118 -13.41 18.12 -13.95
C THR A 118 -12.48 16.94 -14.23
N HIS A 119 -11.44 16.74 -13.41
CA HIS A 119 -10.51 15.60 -13.47
C HIS A 119 -11.09 14.36 -12.76
N ARG A 120 -12.28 13.92 -13.18
CA ARG A 120 -13.04 12.82 -12.54
C ARG A 120 -12.25 11.53 -12.45
N ASP A 121 -11.43 11.20 -13.45
CA ASP A 121 -10.65 9.96 -13.46
C ASP A 121 -9.61 9.90 -12.32
N GLN A 122 -8.94 11.02 -12.04
CA GLN A 122 -7.97 11.09 -10.93
C GLN A 122 -8.68 11.01 -9.59
N LEU A 123 -9.80 11.72 -9.45
CA LEU A 123 -10.61 11.67 -8.24
C LEU A 123 -11.19 10.28 -7.98
N LEU A 124 -11.67 9.57 -9.00
CA LEU A 124 -12.17 8.20 -8.86
C LEU A 124 -11.06 7.24 -8.40
N ARG A 125 -9.85 7.38 -8.94
CA ARG A 125 -8.68 6.57 -8.51
C ARG A 125 -8.27 6.91 -7.08
N PHE A 126 -8.26 8.18 -6.72
CA PHE A 126 -8.01 8.62 -5.36
C PHE A 126 -9.06 8.08 -4.38
N GLN A 127 -10.34 8.16 -4.73
CA GLN A 127 -11.42 7.57 -3.94
C GLN A 127 -11.30 6.05 -3.81
N LEU A 128 -10.91 5.35 -4.89
CA LEU A 128 -10.64 3.90 -4.84
C LEU A 128 -9.45 3.58 -3.93
N PHE A 129 -8.42 4.42 -3.91
CA PHE A 129 -7.27 4.27 -3.03
C PHE A 129 -7.66 4.48 -1.55
N LEU A 130 -8.45 5.52 -1.26
CA LEU A 130 -8.97 5.78 0.08
C LEU A 130 -9.92 4.67 0.56
N SER A 131 -10.76 4.13 -0.34
CA SER A 131 -11.67 3.04 0.01
C SER A 131 -10.91 1.74 0.26
N ALA A 132 -9.86 1.44 -0.52
CA ALA A 132 -8.97 0.31 -0.27
C ALA A 132 -8.28 0.42 1.11
N GLN A 133 -7.79 1.60 1.47
CA GLN A 133 -7.22 1.85 2.80
C GLN A 133 -8.25 1.71 3.92
N THR A 134 -9.46 2.27 3.75
CA THR A 134 -10.53 2.16 4.74
C THR A 134 -10.98 0.70 4.91
N LEU A 135 -10.97 -0.10 3.84
CA LEU A 135 -11.31 -1.52 3.92
C LEU A 135 -10.34 -2.30 4.83
N MET A 136 -9.06 -1.92 4.87
CA MET A 136 -8.06 -2.52 5.77
C MET A 136 -8.48 -2.41 7.24
N THR A 137 -9.05 -1.27 7.62
CA THR A 137 -9.48 -0.96 8.98
C THR A 137 -10.73 -1.73 9.40
N VAL A 138 -11.34 -2.49 8.47
CA VAL A 138 -12.48 -3.36 8.73
C VAL A 138 -12.06 -4.83 8.65
N VAL A 139 -11.33 -5.20 7.59
CA VAL A 139 -10.99 -6.60 7.31
C VAL A 139 -10.03 -7.19 8.36
N TYR A 140 -9.03 -6.42 8.80
CA TYR A 140 -8.08 -6.93 9.78
C TYR A 140 -8.67 -7.09 11.19
N PRO A 141 -9.45 -6.13 11.72
CA PRO A 141 -10.22 -6.39 12.96
C PRO A 141 -11.17 -7.58 12.84
N ALA A 142 -11.88 -7.74 11.72
CA ALA A 142 -12.74 -8.91 11.51
C ALA A 142 -11.94 -10.22 11.50
N TYR A 143 -10.77 -10.23 10.88
CA TYR A 143 -9.83 -11.35 10.93
C TYR A 143 -9.38 -11.67 12.36
N GLN A 144 -9.10 -10.66 13.18
CA GLN A 144 -8.69 -10.86 14.58
C GLN A 144 -9.77 -11.58 15.39
N ILE A 145 -11.04 -11.21 15.21
CA ILE A 145 -12.17 -11.89 15.86
C ILE A 145 -12.24 -13.34 15.40
N LEU A 146 -12.15 -13.57 14.09
CA LEU A 146 -12.13 -14.90 13.51
C LEU A 146 -10.98 -15.75 14.05
N PHE A 147 -9.77 -15.19 14.16
CA PHE A 147 -8.61 -15.87 14.70
C PHE A 147 -8.80 -16.29 16.16
N ARG A 148 -9.37 -15.40 17.00
CA ARG A 148 -9.68 -15.73 18.40
C ARG A 148 -10.69 -16.87 18.50
N ALA A 149 -11.78 -16.81 17.73
CA ALA A 149 -12.77 -17.88 17.69
C ALA A 149 -12.19 -19.21 17.17
N ALA A 150 -11.27 -19.15 16.20
CA ALA A 150 -10.56 -20.32 15.68
C ALA A 150 -9.57 -20.92 16.70
N SER A 151 -8.97 -20.09 17.55
CA SER A 151 -8.06 -20.52 18.62
C SER A 151 -8.77 -21.32 19.70
N GLU A 152 -10.00 -20.94 20.05
CA GLU A 152 -10.82 -21.69 21.01
C GLU A 152 -11.32 -23.04 20.44
N THR A 153 -11.40 -23.20 19.13
CA THR A 153 -11.97 -24.37 18.45
C THR A 153 -10.94 -25.30 17.78
N GLY A 154 -9.64 -24.99 17.89
CA GLY A 154 -8.55 -25.81 17.34
C GLY A 154 -8.28 -25.63 15.83
N TYR A 155 -8.93 -24.66 15.17
CA TYR A 155 -8.74 -24.34 13.75
C TYR A 155 -7.71 -23.23 13.49
N GLU A 156 -6.79 -23.00 14.45
CA GLU A 156 -5.76 -21.95 14.40
C GLU A 156 -4.97 -21.94 13.08
N LEU A 157 -4.55 -23.12 12.61
CA LEU A 157 -3.71 -23.23 11.42
C LEU A 157 -4.44 -22.78 10.14
N ILE A 158 -5.74 -23.03 10.04
CA ILE A 158 -6.56 -22.58 8.91
C ILE A 158 -6.68 -21.05 8.94
N ALA A 159 -6.88 -20.47 10.12
CA ALA A 159 -6.93 -19.02 10.28
C ALA A 159 -5.58 -18.35 9.94
N ILE A 160 -4.45 -18.98 10.22
CA ILE A 160 -3.12 -18.48 9.82
C ILE A 160 -2.97 -18.50 8.29
N LEU A 161 -3.36 -19.61 7.63
CA LEU A 161 -3.27 -19.74 6.18
C LEU A 161 -4.18 -18.76 5.42
N LEU A 162 -5.23 -18.24 6.06
CA LEU A 162 -6.07 -17.19 5.50
C LEU A 162 -5.35 -15.84 5.40
N LEU A 163 -4.38 -15.57 6.29
CA LEU A 163 -3.73 -14.25 6.36
C LEU A 163 -2.91 -13.91 5.10
N PRO A 164 -2.09 -14.81 4.52
CA PRO A 164 -1.48 -14.59 3.21
C PRO A 164 -2.48 -14.33 2.08
N VAL A 165 -3.67 -14.94 2.13
CA VAL A 165 -4.74 -14.73 1.14
C VAL A 165 -5.32 -13.32 1.27
N ILE A 166 -5.62 -12.88 2.49
CA ILE A 166 -6.06 -11.50 2.78
C ILE A 166 -4.99 -10.51 2.32
N LYS A 167 -3.73 -10.73 2.70
CA LYS A 167 -2.58 -9.92 2.28
C LYS A 167 -2.52 -9.78 0.76
N LEU A 168 -2.64 -10.88 0.02
CA LEU A 168 -2.62 -10.88 -1.44
C LEU A 168 -3.78 -10.08 -2.05
N ILE A 169 -5.01 -10.30 -1.56
CA ILE A 169 -6.20 -9.57 -2.03
C ILE A 169 -6.01 -8.06 -1.81
N MET A 170 -5.54 -7.67 -0.63
CA MET A 170 -5.34 -6.27 -0.27
C MET A 170 -4.20 -5.61 -1.07
N LYS A 171 -3.07 -6.32 -1.30
CA LYS A 171 -2.00 -5.82 -2.18
C LYS A 171 -2.52 -5.55 -3.59
N ASN A 172 -3.32 -6.46 -4.14
CA ASN A 172 -3.91 -6.29 -5.46
C ASN A 172 -4.89 -5.11 -5.49
N LEU A 173 -5.75 -4.96 -4.48
CA LEU A 173 -6.71 -3.86 -4.41
C LEU A 173 -6.01 -2.49 -4.37
N VAL A 174 -5.00 -2.33 -3.50
CA VAL A 174 -4.23 -1.09 -3.39
C VAL A 174 -3.43 -0.83 -4.67
N SER A 175 -2.77 -1.85 -5.23
CA SER A 175 -2.01 -1.73 -6.49
C SER A 175 -2.88 -1.28 -7.65
N LEU A 176 -4.11 -1.80 -7.77
CA LEU A 176 -5.07 -1.39 -8.81
C LEU A 176 -5.45 0.09 -8.70
N SER A 177 -5.58 0.61 -7.49
CA SER A 177 -5.97 2.01 -7.26
C SER A 177 -4.86 3.01 -7.61
N ILE A 178 -3.59 2.63 -7.43
CA ILE A 178 -2.43 3.50 -7.65
C ILE A 178 -1.63 3.17 -8.92
N GLY A 179 -2.11 2.26 -9.77
CA GLY A 179 -1.38 1.79 -10.96
C GLY A 179 -0.95 2.86 -11.96
N HIS A 180 -1.49 4.08 -11.87
CA HIS A 180 -1.09 5.23 -12.69
C HIS A 180 0.16 5.97 -12.15
N MET A 181 0.47 5.80 -10.87
CA MET A 181 1.66 6.32 -10.20
C MET A 181 2.52 5.14 -9.74
N GLU A 182 3.14 4.48 -10.71
CA GLU A 182 3.94 3.27 -10.50
C GLU A 182 5.03 3.44 -9.43
N ASP A 183 5.74 4.58 -9.40
CA ASP A 183 6.81 4.84 -8.43
C ASP A 183 6.31 5.05 -6.98
N MET A 184 5.00 5.29 -6.81
CA MET A 184 4.36 5.37 -5.49
C MET A 184 3.85 4.02 -5.00
N MET A 185 3.80 3.01 -5.87
CA MET A 185 3.18 1.73 -5.56
C MET A 185 3.86 0.97 -4.42
N PRO A 186 5.21 0.87 -4.35
CA PRO A 186 5.88 0.18 -3.24
C PRO A 186 5.51 0.82 -1.89
N GLU A 187 5.60 2.13 -1.79
CA GLU A 187 5.24 2.85 -0.56
C GLU A 187 3.77 2.71 -0.20
N ALA A 188 2.88 2.88 -1.18
CA ALA A 188 1.45 2.83 -0.95
C ALA A 188 0.98 1.45 -0.51
N VAL A 189 1.50 0.38 -1.12
CA VAL A 189 1.13 -1.00 -0.79
C VAL A 189 1.77 -1.45 0.51
N ILE A 190 3.06 -1.17 0.73
CA ILE A 190 3.82 -1.77 1.84
C ILE A 190 3.50 -1.07 3.16
N PHE A 191 3.50 0.27 3.20
CA PHE A 191 3.15 1.02 4.41
C PHE A 191 1.64 1.04 4.72
N THR A 192 0.84 0.25 3.99
CA THR A 192 -0.56 -0.03 4.32
C THR A 192 -0.75 -1.52 4.55
N VAL A 193 -0.63 -2.34 3.50
CA VAL A 193 -0.94 -3.77 3.55
C VAL A 193 0.04 -4.54 4.41
N ASP A 194 1.34 -4.37 4.20
CA ASP A 194 2.34 -5.07 5.01
C ASP A 194 2.37 -4.54 6.45
N PHE A 195 2.07 -3.25 6.66
CA PHE A 195 1.88 -2.68 8.01
C PHE A 195 0.77 -3.40 8.78
N PHE A 196 -0.45 -3.46 8.21
CA PHE A 196 -1.58 -4.11 8.87
C PHE A 196 -1.31 -5.61 9.04
N ASN A 197 -0.74 -6.26 8.03
CA ASN A 197 -0.33 -7.66 8.12
C ASN A 197 0.61 -7.91 9.29
N ALA A 198 1.73 -7.18 9.37
CA ALA A 198 2.72 -7.34 10.44
C ALA A 198 2.14 -7.05 11.84
N LEU A 199 1.30 -6.01 11.97
CA LEU A 199 0.67 -5.67 13.23
C LEU A 199 -0.30 -6.76 13.73
N TYR A 200 -1.08 -7.35 12.82
CA TYR A 200 -2.01 -8.42 13.18
C TYR A 200 -1.31 -9.77 13.36
N ILE A 201 -0.23 -10.07 12.63
CA ILE A 201 0.65 -11.20 12.97
C ILE A 201 1.16 -11.06 14.41
N ALA A 202 1.70 -9.89 14.77
CA ALA A 202 2.20 -9.63 16.12
C ALA A 202 1.10 -9.78 17.18
N THR A 203 -0.13 -9.34 16.88
CA THR A 203 -1.28 -9.51 17.77
C THR A 203 -1.68 -10.98 17.91
N CYS A 204 -1.77 -11.72 16.80
CA CYS A 204 -2.07 -13.15 16.80
C CYS A 204 -1.04 -13.93 17.62
N MET A 205 0.25 -13.63 17.43
CA MET A 205 1.34 -14.23 18.20
C MET A 205 1.29 -13.92 19.69
N GLN A 206 0.88 -12.70 20.04
CA GLN A 206 0.65 -12.31 21.43
C GLN A 206 -0.48 -13.14 22.05
N SER A 207 -1.59 -13.31 21.32
CA SER A 207 -2.78 -14.03 21.80
C SER A 207 -2.66 -15.56 21.71
N ALA A 208 -1.71 -16.09 20.93
CA ALA A 208 -1.59 -17.52 20.68
C ALA A 208 -1.16 -18.27 21.95
N SER A 209 -1.99 -19.24 22.35
CA SER A 209 -1.70 -20.15 23.45
C SER A 209 -0.60 -21.15 23.05
N SER A 210 -0.63 -21.64 21.82
CA SER A 210 0.28 -22.67 21.31
C SER A 210 1.62 -22.13 20.77
N THR A 211 2.71 -22.77 21.18
CA THR A 211 4.04 -22.57 20.59
C THR A 211 4.12 -23.05 19.14
N THR A 212 3.29 -24.02 18.75
CA THR A 212 3.26 -24.55 17.37
C THR A 212 2.74 -23.51 16.39
N THR A 213 1.73 -22.73 16.78
CA THR A 213 1.15 -21.65 15.97
C THR A 213 2.17 -20.54 15.72
N VAL A 214 2.90 -20.14 16.76
CA VAL A 214 4.00 -19.17 16.64
C VAL A 214 5.12 -19.70 15.74
N ALA A 215 5.53 -20.95 15.93
CA ALA A 215 6.54 -21.57 15.08
C ALA A 215 6.08 -21.70 13.61
N ALA A 216 4.81 -21.99 13.37
CA ALA A 216 4.24 -22.09 12.02
C ALA A 216 4.25 -20.73 11.30
N ILE A 217 3.89 -19.65 11.99
CA ILE A 217 3.98 -18.28 11.47
C ILE A 217 5.43 -17.95 11.10
N MET A 218 6.37 -18.18 12.02
CA MET A 218 7.81 -17.94 11.79
C MET A 218 8.34 -18.72 10.58
N VAL A 219 8.03 -20.02 10.48
CA VAL A 219 8.48 -20.86 9.37
C VAL A 219 7.90 -20.36 8.04
N MET A 220 6.61 -20.01 8.03
CA MET A 220 5.96 -19.47 6.84
C MET A 220 6.65 -18.19 6.36
N ASP A 221 6.91 -17.22 7.25
CA ASP A 221 7.54 -15.95 6.87
C ASP A 221 8.99 -16.17 6.39
N LEU A 222 9.78 -16.96 7.11
CA LEU A 222 11.15 -17.32 6.68
C LEU A 222 11.16 -18.00 5.31
N THR A 223 10.18 -18.86 5.01
CA THR A 223 10.08 -19.47 3.68
C THR A 223 9.72 -18.45 2.61
N GLN A 224 8.84 -17.48 2.91
CA GLN A 224 8.48 -16.40 1.99
C GLN A 224 9.69 -15.52 1.66
N THR A 225 10.47 -15.11 2.67
CA THR A 225 11.70 -14.34 2.46
C THR A 225 12.73 -15.12 1.66
N ALA A 226 12.95 -16.40 1.99
CA ALA A 226 13.90 -17.25 1.26
C ALA A 226 13.52 -17.41 -0.22
N MET A 227 12.22 -17.56 -0.52
CA MET A 227 11.71 -17.62 -1.89
C MET A 227 11.91 -16.30 -2.63
N ALA A 228 11.63 -15.15 -1.99
CA ALA A 228 11.85 -13.83 -2.57
C ALA A 228 13.32 -13.60 -2.91
N LEU A 229 14.22 -13.95 -1.98
CA LEU A 229 15.67 -13.85 -2.17
C LEU A 229 16.18 -14.75 -3.29
N ARG A 230 15.70 -16.00 -3.35
CA ARG A 230 16.06 -16.95 -4.41
C ARG A 230 15.61 -16.47 -5.78
N SER A 231 14.40 -15.88 -5.86
CA SER A 231 13.87 -15.28 -7.08
C SER A 231 14.73 -14.09 -7.53
N LEU A 232 15.08 -13.20 -6.61
CA LEU A 232 15.95 -12.05 -6.86
C LEU A 232 17.33 -12.46 -7.38
N TYR A 233 17.95 -13.42 -6.70
CA TYR A 233 19.27 -13.94 -7.06
C TYR A 233 19.27 -14.53 -8.46
N ARG A 234 18.31 -15.43 -8.75
CA ARG A 234 18.19 -16.07 -10.06
C ARG A 234 17.95 -15.07 -11.18
N GLY A 235 17.11 -14.05 -10.93
CA GLY A 235 16.87 -12.97 -11.89
C GLY A 235 18.16 -12.20 -12.19
N THR A 236 18.87 -11.79 -11.15
CA THR A 236 20.10 -11.00 -11.29
C THR A 236 21.20 -11.77 -12.01
N SER A 237 21.43 -13.03 -11.65
CA SER A 237 22.44 -13.87 -12.30
C SER A 237 22.12 -14.12 -13.78
N SER A 238 20.84 -14.32 -14.11
CA SER A 238 20.38 -14.51 -15.49
C SER A 238 20.64 -13.28 -16.35
N ILE A 239 20.28 -12.08 -15.85
CA ILE A 239 20.51 -10.81 -16.57
C ILE A 239 22.01 -10.55 -16.75
N ALA A 240 22.82 -10.76 -15.72
CA ALA A 240 24.26 -10.58 -15.81
C ALA A 240 24.89 -11.50 -16.88
N GLY A 241 24.46 -12.76 -16.96
CA GLY A 241 24.88 -13.70 -18.00
C GLY A 241 24.51 -13.23 -19.42
N ARG A 242 23.24 -12.86 -19.63
CA ARG A 242 22.76 -12.36 -20.94
C ARG A 242 23.45 -11.08 -21.39
N LEU A 243 23.75 -10.18 -20.45
CA LEU A 243 24.49 -8.95 -20.75
C LEU A 243 25.90 -9.27 -21.23
N HIS A 244 26.57 -10.22 -20.57
CA HIS A 244 27.91 -10.66 -20.94
C HIS A 244 27.96 -11.29 -22.33
N GLU A 245 26.99 -12.15 -22.65
CA GLU A 245 26.85 -12.76 -23.98
C GLU A 245 26.59 -11.72 -25.08
N THR A 246 25.80 -10.69 -24.79
CA THR A 246 25.33 -9.74 -25.82
C THR A 246 26.32 -8.60 -26.09
N PHE A 247 27.07 -8.14 -25.06
CA PHE A 247 27.92 -6.96 -25.15
C PHE A 247 29.41 -7.24 -24.88
N GLY A 248 29.80 -8.50 -24.68
CA GLY A 248 31.18 -8.91 -24.42
C GLY A 248 31.71 -8.49 -23.05
N THR A 249 32.97 -8.81 -22.77
CA THR A 249 33.74 -8.61 -21.52
C THR A 249 33.96 -7.14 -21.11
N ALA A 250 33.06 -6.22 -21.46
CA ALA A 250 33.08 -4.85 -20.96
C ALA A 250 32.56 -4.79 -19.51
N GLY A 251 33.43 -5.18 -18.59
CA GLY A 251 33.35 -4.82 -17.17
C GLY A 251 32.62 -5.84 -16.29
N THR A 252 33.28 -6.20 -15.20
CA THR A 252 32.84 -6.98 -14.04
C THR A 252 31.66 -6.32 -13.29
N HIS A 253 30.60 -5.94 -14.00
CA HIS A 253 29.48 -5.21 -13.42
C HIS A 253 28.52 -6.19 -12.74
N THR A 254 28.81 -6.53 -11.49
CA THR A 254 27.89 -7.27 -10.61
C THR A 254 26.73 -6.43 -10.10
N ASN A 255 26.75 -5.11 -10.35
CA ASN A 255 25.77 -4.15 -9.84
C ASN A 255 24.70 -3.82 -10.90
N LEU A 256 23.45 -4.18 -10.61
CA LEU A 256 22.27 -3.92 -11.45
C LEU A 256 22.12 -2.45 -11.85
N LEU A 257 22.44 -1.49 -10.97
CA LEU A 257 22.35 -0.07 -11.28
C LEU A 257 23.39 0.35 -12.32
N THR A 258 24.57 -0.26 -12.28
CA THR A 258 25.63 0.01 -13.27
C THR A 258 25.27 -0.57 -14.63
N ILE A 259 24.62 -1.74 -14.65
CA ILE A 259 24.06 -2.35 -15.86
C ILE A 259 23.00 -1.44 -16.49
N ALA A 260 22.03 -0.95 -15.71
CA ALA A 260 21.00 -0.06 -16.22
C ALA A 260 21.61 1.24 -16.78
N ASN A 261 22.57 1.84 -16.06
CA ASN A 261 23.23 3.08 -16.47
C ASN A 261 24.06 2.90 -17.75
N SER A 262 24.80 1.79 -17.91
CA SER A 262 25.60 1.54 -19.13
C SER A 262 24.72 1.33 -20.37
N LEU A 263 23.60 0.60 -20.21
CA LEU A 263 22.60 0.38 -21.26
C LEU A 263 21.93 1.68 -21.71
N CYS A 264 21.67 2.60 -20.79
CA CYS A 264 21.07 3.91 -21.10
C CYS A 264 22.08 4.90 -21.70
N ARG A 265 23.34 4.90 -21.25
CA ARG A 265 24.36 5.88 -21.69
C ARG A 265 24.85 5.66 -23.12
N SER A 266 24.83 4.43 -23.62
CA SER A 266 25.31 4.15 -24.98
C SER A 266 24.14 4.18 -25.97
N PRO A 267 24.08 5.16 -26.91
CA PRO A 267 22.94 5.31 -27.80
C PRO A 267 22.63 4.04 -28.61
N ASN A 268 23.69 3.35 -29.06
CA ASN A 268 23.57 2.13 -29.85
C ASN A 268 23.03 0.94 -29.04
N THR A 269 23.35 0.83 -27.74
CA THR A 269 22.81 -0.26 -26.91
C THR A 269 21.38 0.03 -26.49
N PHE A 270 21.07 1.29 -26.19
CA PHE A 270 19.71 1.74 -25.88
C PHE A 270 18.77 1.57 -27.08
N ALA A 271 19.28 1.80 -28.31
CA ALA A 271 18.56 1.55 -29.55
C ALA A 271 18.09 0.09 -29.69
N LYS A 272 18.91 -0.85 -29.24
CA LYS A 272 18.59 -2.28 -29.33
C LYS A 272 17.58 -2.75 -28.29
N GLN A 273 17.27 -1.95 -27.26
CA GLN A 273 16.33 -2.35 -26.20
C GLN A 273 14.87 -2.20 -26.61
N GLU A 274 13.99 -3.00 -25.99
CA GLU A 274 12.54 -2.81 -26.03
C GLU A 274 12.16 -1.57 -25.22
N ARG A 275 11.72 -0.51 -25.92
CA ARG A 275 11.50 0.84 -25.35
C ARG A 275 10.03 1.21 -25.18
N SER A 276 9.11 0.43 -25.75
CA SER A 276 7.67 0.73 -25.78
C SER A 276 7.06 0.84 -24.39
N GLN A 277 7.48 -0.02 -23.46
CA GLN A 277 6.94 -0.12 -22.10
C GLN A 277 7.78 0.58 -21.03
N ILE A 278 8.91 1.20 -21.37
CA ILE A 278 9.78 1.87 -20.39
C ILE A 278 9.28 3.30 -20.20
N ARG A 279 8.97 3.66 -18.95
CA ARG A 279 8.70 5.05 -18.56
C ARG A 279 10.02 5.77 -18.26
N LEU A 280 10.31 6.84 -18.99
CA LEU A 280 11.58 7.58 -18.86
C LEU A 280 11.58 8.57 -17.69
N ARG A 281 10.43 9.18 -17.40
CA ARG A 281 10.28 10.18 -16.33
C ARG A 281 9.42 9.64 -15.21
N SER A 282 9.88 9.83 -13.97
CA SER A 282 9.12 9.45 -12.78
C SER A 282 7.77 10.18 -12.69
N CYS A 283 6.80 9.60 -11.97
CA CYS A 283 5.59 10.34 -11.55
C CYS A 283 5.87 11.35 -10.42
N LEU A 284 7.03 11.28 -9.79
CA LEU A 284 7.46 12.17 -8.72
C LEU A 284 8.49 13.17 -9.22
N SER A 285 8.47 14.35 -8.61
CA SER A 285 9.47 15.38 -8.89
C SER A 285 10.73 15.13 -8.08
N TYR A 286 11.81 14.74 -8.74
CA TYR A 286 13.13 14.59 -8.13
C TYR A 286 14.03 15.79 -8.45
N ARG A 287 14.88 16.19 -7.50
CA ARG A 287 15.93 17.18 -7.76
C ARG A 287 17.07 16.53 -8.56
N LEU A 288 17.03 16.66 -9.88
CA LEU A 288 18.07 16.20 -10.77
C LEU A 288 19.10 17.31 -11.04
N SER A 289 20.37 16.96 -11.19
CA SER A 289 21.38 17.89 -11.71
C SER A 289 21.05 18.27 -13.17
N PRO A 290 21.41 19.48 -13.63
CA PRO A 290 21.15 19.91 -15.01
C PRO A 290 21.60 18.87 -16.06
N ALA A 291 22.81 18.33 -15.91
CA ALA A 291 23.35 17.30 -16.81
C ALA A 291 22.48 16.03 -16.91
N ASN A 292 21.85 15.60 -15.81
CA ASN A 292 20.97 14.43 -15.80
C ASN A 292 19.59 14.75 -16.40
N SER A 293 19.11 15.97 -16.21
CA SER A 293 17.88 16.44 -16.87
C SER A 293 18.07 16.50 -18.38
N ASP A 294 19.17 17.11 -18.84
CA ASP A 294 19.50 17.22 -20.27
C ASP A 294 19.70 15.84 -20.91
N PHE A 295 20.27 14.89 -20.16
CA PHE A 295 20.42 13.51 -20.60
C PHE A 295 19.07 12.80 -20.76
N LEU A 296 18.15 12.94 -19.81
CA LEU A 296 16.79 12.38 -19.93
C LEU A 296 16.03 12.99 -21.11
N ASP A 297 16.17 14.30 -21.32
CA ASP A 297 15.59 15.00 -22.47
C ASP A 297 16.13 14.46 -23.80
N SER A 298 17.42 14.14 -23.83
CA SER A 298 18.07 13.54 -25.00
C SER A 298 17.54 12.13 -25.28
N LEU A 299 17.34 11.31 -24.24
CA LEU A 299 16.75 9.97 -24.39
C LEU A 299 15.29 10.01 -24.84
N GLU A 300 14.51 10.98 -24.36
CA GLU A 300 13.12 11.20 -24.75
C GLU A 300 13.01 11.62 -26.23
N LYS A 301 13.85 12.56 -26.67
CA LYS A 301 13.98 12.94 -28.09
C LYS A 301 14.38 11.75 -28.96
N TYR A 302 15.37 10.96 -28.53
CA TYR A 302 15.83 9.77 -29.24
C TYR A 302 14.72 8.72 -29.40
N ARG A 303 13.92 8.51 -28.35
CA ARG A 303 12.75 7.63 -28.40
C ARG A 303 11.69 8.15 -29.39
N ALA A 304 11.37 9.44 -29.34
CA ALA A 304 10.37 10.05 -30.21
C ALA A 304 10.75 9.92 -31.69
N PHE A 305 12.00 10.22 -32.05
CA PHE A 305 12.54 10.09 -33.40
C PHE A 305 12.41 8.66 -33.96
N TYR A 306 12.72 7.65 -33.13
CA TYR A 306 12.66 6.26 -33.56
C TYR A 306 11.22 5.72 -33.68
N ILE A 307 10.29 6.19 -32.82
CA ILE A 307 8.87 5.84 -32.94
C ILE A 307 8.31 6.42 -34.24
N ASP A 308 8.62 7.69 -34.54
CA ASP A 308 8.17 8.37 -35.76
C ASP A 308 8.69 7.68 -37.04
N ALA A 309 9.98 7.31 -37.04
CA ALA A 309 10.60 6.56 -38.13
C ALA A 309 9.99 5.15 -38.34
N LYS A 310 9.42 4.54 -37.29
CA LYS A 310 8.74 3.23 -37.37
C LYS A 310 7.26 3.36 -37.77
N SER A 311 6.65 4.53 -37.56
CA SER A 311 5.25 4.80 -37.94
C SER A 311 5.07 5.32 -39.37
N GLN A 312 6.14 5.71 -40.07
CA GLN A 312 6.06 5.97 -41.50
C GLN A 312 6.00 4.63 -42.26
N PRO A 313 4.89 4.29 -42.95
CA PRO A 313 4.95 3.22 -43.94
C PRO A 313 5.89 3.66 -45.06
N HIS A 314 6.77 2.77 -45.50
CA HIS A 314 7.62 2.98 -46.67
C HIS A 314 6.79 3.49 -47.86
N ALA A 315 6.78 4.80 -48.07
CA ALA A 315 6.34 5.40 -49.31
C ALA A 315 7.52 5.28 -50.28
N SER A 316 7.59 4.14 -50.97
CA SER A 316 8.39 4.05 -52.19
C SER A 316 7.89 5.11 -53.16
N GLY A 317 8.81 5.93 -53.66
CA GLY A 317 8.52 7.04 -54.55
C GLY A 317 7.71 6.60 -55.77
N GLY A 318 6.64 7.35 -56.01
CA GLY A 318 5.79 7.23 -57.19
C GLY A 318 5.08 8.56 -57.38
N MET A 319 5.72 9.47 -58.12
CA MET A 319 5.09 10.69 -58.62
C MET A 319 3.94 10.30 -59.54
N ASN A 320 2.73 10.81 -59.28
CA ASN A 320 1.76 11.23 -60.30
C ASN A 320 0.56 11.96 -59.66
N ASN A 321 0.20 13.08 -60.29
CA ASN A 321 -0.93 13.94 -60.00
C ASN A 321 -2.27 13.21 -60.20
N LEU A 322 -3.29 13.49 -59.37
CA LEU A 322 -4.57 14.05 -59.83
C LEU A 322 -5.55 14.43 -58.68
N MET A 323 -6.08 15.64 -58.85
CA MET A 323 -7.26 16.35 -58.36
C MET A 323 -8.46 15.62 -57.71
N ASN A 324 -9.10 16.36 -56.78
CA ASN A 324 -10.53 16.39 -56.36
C ASN A 324 -11.10 15.29 -55.44
N SER A 325 -11.47 15.66 -54.20
CA SER A 325 -12.82 16.17 -53.86
C SER A 325 -13.05 16.27 -52.35
N ALA A 326 -13.77 17.31 -51.95
CA ALA A 326 -14.20 17.58 -50.59
C ALA A 326 -15.39 16.70 -50.18
N VAL A 327 -15.38 16.18 -48.94
CA VAL A 327 -16.59 15.84 -48.16
C VAL A 327 -16.32 16.11 -46.66
N THR A 328 -17.28 16.76 -46.03
CA THR A 328 -17.40 17.25 -44.65
C THR A 328 -17.50 16.14 -43.57
N PRO A 329 -17.34 16.49 -42.27
CA PRO A 329 -17.11 15.52 -41.19
C PRO A 329 -18.41 14.99 -40.58
N ALA A 330 -18.49 13.69 -40.32
CA ALA A 330 -19.61 13.06 -39.63
C ALA A 330 -19.16 12.16 -38.47
N GLY A 331 -19.63 12.51 -37.26
CA GLY A 331 -20.04 11.58 -36.20
C GLY A 331 -18.97 10.74 -35.50
N ARG A 332 -18.42 11.24 -34.39
CA ARG A 332 -17.84 10.39 -33.33
C ARG A 332 -18.96 9.86 -32.45
N THR A 333 -19.39 8.62 -32.67
CA THR A 333 -20.17 7.85 -31.70
C THR A 333 -19.21 7.09 -30.78
N ILE A 334 -19.12 7.54 -29.52
CA ILE A 334 -18.39 6.86 -28.45
C ILE A 334 -19.25 5.67 -27.98
N ALA A 335 -18.84 4.46 -28.36
CA ALA A 335 -19.41 3.24 -27.80
C ALA A 335 -18.64 2.88 -26.51
N HIS A 336 -19.29 3.08 -25.36
CA HIS A 336 -18.87 2.53 -24.08
C HIS A 336 -18.93 0.99 -24.13
N ARG A 337 -17.84 0.30 -23.80
CA ARG A 337 -17.85 -1.14 -23.49
C ARG A 337 -17.36 -1.38 -22.05
N PRO A 338 -17.90 -2.41 -21.36
CA PRO A 338 -17.78 -2.55 -19.92
C PRO A 338 -16.42 -3.11 -19.52
N LEU A 339 -16.02 -2.74 -18.30
CA LEU A 339 -14.80 -3.11 -17.60
C LEU A 339 -14.80 -4.64 -17.34
N GLY A 340 -14.18 -5.40 -18.25
CA GLY A 340 -14.00 -6.84 -18.08
C GLY A 340 -12.85 -7.14 -17.12
N TRP A 341 -13.16 -7.71 -15.95
CA TRP A 341 -12.18 -8.32 -15.07
C TRP A 341 -11.46 -9.46 -15.80
N ARG A 342 -10.23 -9.21 -16.26
CA ARG A 342 -9.27 -10.26 -16.60
C ARG A 342 -8.41 -10.56 -15.39
N CYS A 343 -8.80 -11.59 -14.64
CA CYS A 343 -7.94 -12.25 -13.68
C CYS A 343 -6.75 -12.86 -14.42
N THR A 344 -5.60 -12.19 -14.40
CA THR A 344 -4.35 -12.91 -14.58
C THR A 344 -4.00 -13.53 -13.23
N SER A 345 -4.04 -14.86 -13.16
CA SER A 345 -3.51 -15.61 -12.03
C SER A 345 -2.02 -15.30 -11.90
N ARG A 346 -1.66 -14.33 -11.05
CA ARG A 346 -0.28 -14.11 -10.60
C ARG A 346 -0.15 -14.62 -9.17
N HIS A 347 0.33 -15.85 -9.04
CA HIS A 347 0.73 -16.49 -7.77
C HIS A 347 2.01 -15.88 -7.15
N ARG A 348 2.18 -14.55 -7.16
CA ARG A 348 3.36 -13.91 -6.56
C ARG A 348 2.94 -12.84 -5.56
N THR A 349 3.44 -12.98 -4.33
CA THR A 349 3.30 -12.05 -3.20
C THR A 349 4.10 -10.75 -3.37
N THR A 350 4.89 -10.66 -4.44
CA THR A 350 5.73 -9.51 -4.79
C THR A 350 5.01 -8.61 -5.80
N VAL A 351 4.94 -7.32 -5.50
CA VAL A 351 4.36 -6.31 -6.39
C VAL A 351 5.25 -6.18 -7.63
N HIS A 352 4.63 -6.18 -8.81
CA HIS A 352 5.31 -6.08 -10.09
C HIS A 352 4.84 -4.82 -10.84
N PRO A 353 5.68 -4.24 -11.70
CA PRO A 353 5.33 -3.08 -12.51
C PRO A 353 4.13 -3.37 -13.43
N VAL A 354 3.34 -2.32 -13.72
CA VAL A 354 2.09 -2.43 -14.48
C VAL A 354 2.41 -2.62 -15.95
N THR A 355 2.16 -3.82 -16.48
CA THR A 355 2.35 -4.10 -17.91
C THR A 355 1.16 -3.55 -18.72
N ILE A 356 1.35 -2.42 -19.40
CA ILE A 356 0.36 -1.90 -20.37
C ILE A 356 0.33 -2.87 -21.56
N THR A 357 -0.68 -3.74 -21.59
CA THR A 357 -0.87 -4.70 -22.68
C THR A 357 -1.59 -4.02 -23.84
N HIS A 358 -0.88 -3.71 -24.91
CA HIS A 358 -1.53 -3.48 -26.20
C HIS A 358 -1.94 -4.86 -26.76
N THR A 359 -3.24 -5.03 -27.01
CA THR A 359 -3.81 -6.23 -27.64
C THR A 359 -3.15 -6.50 -28.99
N PRO A 360 -2.61 -7.71 -29.26
CA PRO A 360 -2.14 -8.05 -30.59
C PRO A 360 -3.35 -8.27 -31.50
N VAL A 361 -3.30 -7.66 -32.69
CA VAL A 361 -4.26 -7.87 -33.78
C VAL A 361 -4.19 -9.33 -34.22
N THR A 362 -5.38 -9.93 -34.32
CA THR A 362 -5.66 -11.30 -34.75
C THR A 362 -4.92 -11.64 -36.05
N LYS A 363 -4.07 -12.68 -36.03
CA LYS A 363 -3.53 -13.29 -37.26
C LYS A 363 -4.67 -13.99 -37.99
N VAL A 364 -5.09 -13.44 -39.13
CA VAL A 364 -5.90 -14.16 -40.13
C VAL A 364 -4.96 -15.05 -40.94
N ARG A 365 -5.35 -16.32 -41.06
CA ARG A 365 -4.72 -17.37 -41.85
C ARG A 365 -4.79 -17.02 -43.34
N ALA A 366 -3.68 -17.11 -44.06
CA ALA A 366 -3.65 -17.02 -45.51
C ALA A 366 -2.90 -18.23 -46.09
N GLU A 367 -3.49 -18.79 -47.13
CA GLU A 367 -3.13 -20.03 -47.84
C GLU A 367 -1.80 -19.95 -48.62
N GLU A 368 -1.26 -21.13 -48.89
CA GLU A 368 -0.09 -21.39 -49.73
C GLU A 368 -0.28 -20.93 -51.17
N SER A 369 0.75 -20.30 -51.75
CA SER A 369 1.06 -20.32 -53.19
C SER A 369 2.54 -20.01 -53.41
N ARG A 370 3.19 -20.78 -54.30
CA ARG A 370 4.65 -20.88 -54.49
C ARG A 370 5.26 -19.79 -55.39
N HIS A 371 6.58 -19.67 -55.24
CA HIS A 371 7.63 -19.14 -56.16
C HIS A 371 7.87 -17.62 -56.20
N THR A 372 9.00 -17.16 -55.64
CA THR A 372 10.30 -16.96 -56.34
C THR A 372 11.28 -16.28 -55.36
N GLU A 373 12.51 -16.79 -55.26
CA GLU A 373 13.59 -16.26 -54.42
C GLU A 373 13.95 -14.81 -54.76
N ILE A 374 13.75 -13.91 -53.79
CA ILE A 374 14.49 -12.66 -53.64
C ILE A 374 14.84 -12.57 -52.16
N ALA A 375 16.12 -12.36 -51.84
CA ALA A 375 16.62 -12.29 -50.47
C ALA A 375 15.77 -11.34 -49.60
N PRO A 376 15.30 -11.76 -48.42
CA PRO A 376 14.43 -10.93 -47.61
C PRO A 376 15.21 -9.71 -47.09
N PRO A 377 14.60 -8.51 -47.07
CA PRO A 377 15.15 -7.39 -46.33
C PRO A 377 15.25 -7.81 -44.86
N SER A 378 16.36 -7.45 -44.21
CA SER A 378 16.69 -7.77 -42.83
C SER A 378 15.44 -7.69 -41.93
N LEU A 379 15.06 -8.84 -41.36
CA LEU A 379 14.11 -8.94 -40.26
C LEU A 379 14.42 -7.86 -39.22
N PRO A 380 13.42 -7.15 -38.65
CA PRO A 380 13.68 -6.22 -37.56
C PRO A 380 14.39 -6.99 -36.44
N GLU A 381 15.60 -6.54 -36.07
CA GLU A 381 16.38 -7.16 -35.00
C GLU A 381 15.49 -7.37 -33.76
N PRO A 382 15.51 -8.56 -33.12
CA PRO A 382 14.74 -8.79 -31.91
C PRO A 382 15.17 -7.78 -30.84
N GLN A 383 14.22 -6.98 -30.35
CA GLN A 383 14.48 -5.99 -29.32
C GLN A 383 14.89 -6.70 -28.02
N LEU A 384 16.02 -6.29 -27.45
CA LEU A 384 16.53 -6.82 -26.20
C LEU A 384 15.68 -6.34 -25.03
N THR A 385 15.26 -7.26 -24.18
CA THR A 385 14.46 -6.98 -22.97
C THR A 385 15.32 -6.71 -21.72
N ILE A 386 16.65 -6.69 -21.86
CA ILE A 386 17.61 -6.67 -20.75
C ILE A 386 17.41 -5.45 -19.85
N LEU A 387 17.24 -4.26 -20.43
CA LEU A 387 17.01 -3.03 -19.65
C LEU A 387 15.68 -3.09 -18.89
N ARG A 388 14.61 -3.53 -19.56
CA ARG A 388 13.27 -3.68 -18.95
C ARG A 388 13.34 -4.63 -17.76
N GLU A 389 13.90 -5.83 -17.94
CA GLU A 389 14.06 -6.82 -16.88
C GLU A 389 14.94 -6.30 -15.73
N THR A 390 16.00 -5.54 -16.03
CA THR A 390 16.86 -4.92 -15.00
C THR A 390 16.07 -3.95 -14.14
N LEU A 391 15.25 -3.08 -14.76
CA LEU A 391 14.37 -2.15 -14.06
C LEU A 391 13.29 -2.89 -13.25
N GLU A 392 12.72 -3.98 -13.77
CA GLU A 392 11.76 -4.82 -13.04
C GLU A 392 12.39 -5.45 -11.78
N ILE A 393 13.65 -5.90 -11.85
CA ILE A 393 14.37 -6.41 -10.68
C ILE A 393 14.68 -5.29 -9.68
N LEU A 394 15.05 -4.09 -10.13
CA LEU A 394 15.28 -2.93 -9.25
C LEU A 394 14.00 -2.50 -8.53
N PHE A 395 12.86 -2.49 -9.21
CA PHE A 395 11.55 -2.24 -8.59
C PHE A 395 11.19 -3.35 -7.59
N THR A 396 11.40 -4.61 -7.97
CA THR A 396 11.16 -5.76 -7.08
C THR A 396 12.04 -5.71 -5.83
N THR A 397 13.30 -5.29 -6.00
CA THR A 397 14.28 -5.07 -4.93
C THR A 397 13.74 -4.04 -3.93
N GLU A 398 13.24 -2.90 -4.41
CA GLU A 398 12.64 -1.87 -3.56
C GLU A 398 11.48 -2.43 -2.74
N CYS A 399 10.55 -3.15 -3.39
CA CYS A 399 9.43 -3.80 -2.71
C CYS A 399 9.89 -4.76 -1.60
N ILE A 400 10.84 -5.65 -1.90
CA ILE A 400 11.31 -6.65 -0.93
C ILE A 400 11.98 -5.97 0.28
N VAL A 401 12.84 -4.97 0.04
CA VAL A 401 13.54 -4.25 1.11
C VAL A 401 12.56 -3.51 2.02
N LEU A 402 11.55 -2.86 1.44
CA LEU A 402 10.53 -2.14 2.20
C LEU A 402 9.63 -3.10 2.99
N THR A 403 9.23 -4.24 2.40
CA THR A 403 8.41 -5.26 3.09
C THR A 403 9.13 -5.78 4.32
N GLU A 404 10.39 -6.21 4.19
CA GLU A 404 11.18 -6.75 5.31
C GLU A 404 11.51 -5.68 6.36
N TYR A 405 11.67 -4.43 5.94
CA TYR A 405 11.77 -3.31 6.88
C TYR A 405 10.49 -3.15 7.72
N VAL A 406 9.31 -3.18 7.09
CA VAL A 406 8.02 -3.06 7.80
C VAL A 406 7.77 -4.29 8.68
N GLU A 407 8.02 -5.49 8.19
CA GLU A 407 7.82 -6.75 8.93
C GLU A 407 8.78 -6.88 10.12
N SER A 408 9.97 -6.28 10.06
CA SER A 408 10.88 -6.23 11.23
C SER A 408 10.55 -5.12 12.23
N VAL A 409 10.21 -3.91 11.75
CA VAL A 409 10.02 -2.73 12.62
C VAL A 409 8.65 -2.73 13.32
N ILE A 410 7.58 -3.16 12.66
CA ILE A 410 6.22 -3.07 13.21
C ILE A 410 6.01 -3.99 14.43
N PRO A 411 6.40 -5.27 14.43
CA PRO A 411 6.29 -6.13 15.61
C PRO A 411 7.14 -5.62 16.78
N MET A 412 8.33 -5.09 16.50
CA MET A 412 9.19 -4.46 17.50
C MET A 412 8.49 -3.24 18.12
N PHE A 413 7.93 -2.36 17.28
CA PHE A 413 7.17 -1.20 17.75
C PHE A 413 5.99 -1.64 18.62
N TYR A 414 5.22 -2.62 18.16
CA TYR A 414 4.05 -3.14 18.86
C TYR A 414 4.41 -3.73 20.23
N ALA A 415 5.45 -4.57 20.32
CA ALA A 415 5.89 -5.17 21.59
C ALA A 415 6.33 -4.10 22.59
N ASN A 416 7.13 -3.12 22.17
CA ASN A 416 7.55 -2.00 23.01
C ASN A 416 6.35 -1.14 23.44
N PHE A 417 5.40 -0.92 22.54
CA PHE A 417 4.18 -0.18 22.85
C PHE A 417 3.36 -0.86 23.95
N ILE A 418 3.16 -2.18 23.87
CA ILE A 418 2.45 -2.95 24.90
C ILE A 418 3.14 -2.84 26.27
N LEU A 419 4.48 -2.92 26.32
CA LEU A 419 5.23 -2.74 27.57
C LEU A 419 5.02 -1.37 28.24
N VAL A 420 4.91 -0.32 27.43
CA VAL A 420 4.64 1.04 27.94
C VAL A 420 3.18 1.16 28.37
N MET A 421 2.26 0.65 27.55
CA MET A 421 0.82 0.77 27.79
C MET A 421 0.36 0.15 29.10
N VAL A 422 0.87 -1.01 29.48
CA VAL A 422 0.52 -1.69 30.74
C VAL A 422 0.84 -0.84 31.98
N ARG A 423 1.68 0.19 31.85
CA ARG A 423 2.01 1.13 32.93
C ARG A 423 1.04 2.31 33.02
N LEU A 424 0.26 2.58 31.97
CA LEU A 424 -0.66 3.71 31.88
C LEU A 424 -2.01 3.39 32.54
N PRO A 425 -2.67 4.38 33.16
CA PRO A 425 -3.99 4.17 33.81
C PRO A 425 -5.07 3.75 32.80
N SER A 426 -4.93 4.17 31.54
CA SER A 426 -5.87 3.80 30.47
C SER A 426 -5.80 2.33 30.05
N ALA A 427 -4.81 1.55 30.52
CA ALA A 427 -4.62 0.15 30.12
C ALA A 427 -5.87 -0.72 30.33
N GLN A 428 -6.61 -0.48 31.42
CA GLN A 428 -7.82 -1.24 31.76
C GLN A 428 -8.95 -1.12 30.72
N TYR A 429 -8.90 -0.09 29.86
CA TYR A 429 -9.90 0.15 28.83
C TYR A 429 -9.52 -0.43 27.46
N HIS A 430 -8.31 -1.01 27.34
CA HIS A 430 -7.84 -1.66 26.11
C HIS A 430 -8.12 -3.16 26.15
N THR A 431 -8.91 -3.64 25.19
CA THR A 431 -9.32 -5.05 25.13
C THR A 431 -8.17 -6.04 24.91
N GLU A 432 -7.09 -5.64 24.24
CA GLU A 432 -5.88 -6.48 24.09
C GLU A 432 -5.10 -6.62 25.40
N LEU A 433 -5.23 -5.66 26.31
CA LEU A 433 -4.54 -5.65 27.60
C LEU A 433 -5.33 -6.35 28.70
N ALA A 434 -6.50 -6.91 28.38
CA ALA A 434 -7.31 -7.66 29.33
C ALA A 434 -6.51 -8.85 29.88
N GLY A 435 -6.32 -8.87 31.21
CA GLY A 435 -5.51 -9.91 31.88
C GLY A 435 -3.99 -9.73 31.80
N MET A 436 -3.49 -8.70 31.10
CA MET A 436 -2.06 -8.35 31.11
C MET A 436 -1.71 -7.44 32.29
N THR A 437 -0.80 -7.90 33.13
CA THR A 437 -0.27 -7.18 34.29
C THR A 437 1.21 -6.87 34.10
N ARG A 438 1.78 -6.05 34.99
CA ARG A 438 3.21 -5.68 34.93
C ARG A 438 4.13 -6.88 35.09
N GLU A 439 3.65 -7.94 35.72
CA GLU A 439 4.39 -9.17 36.03
C GLU A 439 4.36 -10.16 34.86
N ASN A 440 3.23 -10.26 34.14
CA ASN A 440 3.08 -11.24 33.06
C ASN A 440 3.36 -10.68 31.65
N VAL A 441 3.32 -9.35 31.47
CA VAL A 441 3.45 -8.71 30.16
C VAL A 441 4.73 -9.13 29.45
N GLY A 442 5.84 -9.25 30.18
CA GLY A 442 7.14 -9.65 29.65
C GLY A 442 7.11 -11.02 28.99
N ALA A 443 6.47 -12.01 29.62
CA ALA A 443 6.34 -13.36 29.08
C ALA A 443 5.46 -13.40 27.83
N THR A 444 4.39 -12.60 27.82
CA THR A 444 3.44 -12.48 26.71
C THR A 444 4.08 -11.84 25.47
N VAL A 445 4.80 -10.72 25.64
CA VAL A 445 5.48 -10.05 24.51
C VAL A 445 6.77 -10.74 24.06
N ASN A 446 7.34 -11.63 24.87
CA ASN A 446 8.59 -12.33 24.52
C ASN A 446 8.48 -13.09 23.19
N LYS A 447 7.34 -13.74 22.93
CA LYS A 447 7.09 -14.43 21.65
C LYS A 447 7.18 -13.47 20.46
N VAL A 448 6.63 -12.27 20.61
CA VAL A 448 6.66 -11.21 19.60
C VAL A 448 8.08 -10.64 19.45
N TYR A 449 8.84 -10.49 20.53
CA TYR A 449 10.25 -10.06 20.47
C TYR A 449 11.15 -11.06 19.74
N VAL A 450 11.00 -12.35 20.04
CA VAL A 450 11.76 -13.41 19.34
C VAL A 450 11.47 -13.35 17.85
N TYR A 451 10.20 -13.20 17.46
CA TYR A 451 9.82 -13.02 16.06
C TYR A 451 10.41 -11.75 15.45
N ALA A 452 10.27 -10.60 16.10
CA ALA A 452 10.83 -9.34 15.61
C ALA A 452 12.36 -9.41 15.43
N LEU A 453 13.06 -10.16 16.29
CA LEU A 453 14.50 -10.38 16.17
C LEU A 453 14.84 -11.28 14.97
N LEU A 454 14.03 -12.33 14.72
CA LEU A 454 14.19 -13.18 13.54
C LEU A 454 13.93 -12.42 12.25
N GLU A 455 12.87 -11.60 12.20
CA GLU A 455 12.57 -10.71 11.07
C GLU A 455 13.71 -9.71 10.85
N PHE A 456 14.24 -9.11 11.91
CA PHE A 456 15.40 -8.22 11.79
C PHE A 456 16.64 -8.95 11.28
N ALA A 457 16.91 -10.17 11.76
CA ALA A 457 18.01 -10.99 11.27
C ALA A 457 17.82 -11.38 9.79
N SER A 458 16.59 -11.68 9.38
CA SER A 458 16.19 -11.94 8.00
C SER A 458 16.45 -10.74 7.11
N PHE A 459 16.04 -9.54 7.54
CA PHE A 459 16.31 -8.28 6.85
C PHE A 459 17.82 -8.02 6.69
N VAL A 460 18.61 -8.24 7.74
CA VAL A 460 20.09 -8.10 7.68
C VAL A 460 20.68 -9.11 6.70
N LEU A 461 20.26 -10.37 6.76
CA LEU A 461 20.71 -11.41 5.84
C LEU A 461 20.38 -11.06 4.38
N LEU A 462 19.15 -10.60 4.13
CA LEU A 462 18.71 -10.12 2.84
C LEU A 462 19.61 -8.99 2.34
N ALA A 463 19.83 -7.95 3.16
CA ALA A 463 20.68 -6.81 2.80
C ALA A 463 22.12 -7.24 2.44
N VAL A 464 22.69 -8.16 3.23
CA VAL A 464 24.03 -8.71 2.96
C VAL A 464 24.07 -9.50 1.66
N VAL A 465 23.08 -10.36 1.40
CA VAL A 465 23.02 -11.15 0.17
C VAL A 465 22.81 -10.26 -1.05
N MET A 466 21.92 -9.28 -0.97
CA MET A 466 21.69 -8.30 -2.05
C MET A 466 22.95 -7.51 -2.39
N GLN A 467 23.70 -7.07 -1.38
CA GLN A 467 24.96 -6.35 -1.59
C GLN A 467 26.02 -7.27 -2.22
N ARG A 468 26.18 -8.50 -1.72
CA ARG A 468 27.22 -9.43 -2.18
C ARG A 468 26.93 -10.05 -3.55
N LYS A 469 25.67 -10.31 -3.87
CA LYS A 469 25.28 -11.08 -5.06
C LYS A 469 24.63 -10.25 -6.16
N CYS A 470 23.95 -9.16 -5.82
CA CYS A 470 23.26 -8.29 -6.78
C CYS A 470 23.92 -6.92 -6.93
N GLY A 471 24.92 -6.62 -6.10
CA GLY A 471 25.59 -5.32 -6.06
C GLY A 471 24.68 -4.16 -5.63
N VAL A 472 23.50 -4.45 -5.08
CA VAL A 472 22.52 -3.43 -4.66
C VAL A 472 22.69 -3.11 -3.18
N ARG A 473 22.81 -1.82 -2.87
CA ARG A 473 22.89 -1.33 -1.48
C ARG A 473 21.48 -1.19 -0.92
N ALA A 474 20.94 -2.25 -0.32
CA ALA A 474 19.59 -2.29 0.25
C ALA A 474 19.29 -1.13 1.20
N LEU A 475 20.20 -0.82 2.13
CA LEU A 475 20.03 0.29 3.09
C LEU A 475 19.97 1.66 2.42
N TYR A 476 20.67 1.85 1.30
CA TYR A 476 20.60 3.09 0.53
C TYR A 476 19.27 3.24 -0.20
N HIS A 477 18.73 2.15 -0.75
CA HIS A 477 17.39 2.14 -1.36
C HIS A 477 16.33 2.43 -0.30
N LEU A 478 16.43 1.79 0.87
CA LEU A 478 15.53 2.04 1.99
C LEU A 478 15.57 3.50 2.44
N SER A 479 16.77 4.06 2.67
CA SER A 479 16.91 5.46 3.08
C SER A 479 16.36 6.42 2.03
N PHE A 480 16.62 6.14 0.75
CA PHE A 480 16.10 6.94 -0.36
C PHE A 480 14.57 7.00 -0.35
N VAL A 481 13.88 5.87 -0.20
CA VAL A 481 12.41 5.84 -0.14
C VAL A 481 11.90 6.54 1.12
N LEU A 482 12.47 6.23 2.28
CA LEU A 482 12.08 6.84 3.57
C LEU A 482 12.24 8.36 3.58
N GLU A 483 13.26 8.89 2.90
CA GLU A 483 13.52 10.33 2.79
C GLU A 483 12.64 11.00 1.74
N THR A 484 12.55 10.42 0.54
CA THR A 484 11.81 11.04 -0.59
C THR A 484 10.30 11.04 -0.37
N GLN A 485 9.77 10.00 0.29
CA GLN A 485 8.34 9.83 0.54
C GLN A 485 8.00 9.96 2.04
N MET A 486 8.90 10.58 2.82
CA MET A 486 8.77 10.83 4.26
C MET A 486 7.38 11.32 4.70
N PRO A 487 6.76 12.37 4.10
CA PRO A 487 5.49 12.88 4.59
C PRO A 487 4.34 11.87 4.44
N LEU A 488 4.35 11.05 3.38
CA LEU A 488 3.34 10.03 3.15
C LEU A 488 3.51 8.84 4.09
N ILE A 489 4.76 8.38 4.26
CA ILE A 489 5.12 7.26 5.13
C ILE A 489 4.82 7.60 6.58
N GLN A 490 5.27 8.76 7.07
CA GLN A 490 5.03 9.18 8.45
C GLN A 490 3.54 9.40 8.74
N GLY A 491 2.81 10.01 7.80
CA GLY A 491 1.37 10.20 7.93
C GLY A 491 0.63 8.87 8.04
N LYS A 492 0.94 7.91 7.17
CA LYS A 492 0.37 6.55 7.21
C LYS A 492 0.70 5.82 8.50
N LEU A 493 1.98 5.73 8.87
CA LEU A 493 2.39 5.06 10.10
C LEU A 493 1.71 5.67 11.32
N MET A 494 1.67 7.00 11.44
CA MET A 494 0.99 7.65 12.56
C MET A 494 -0.51 7.38 12.55
N THR A 495 -1.16 7.50 11.38
CA THR A 495 -2.59 7.22 11.22
C THR A 495 -2.93 5.78 11.61
N TRP A 496 -2.22 4.78 11.07
CA TRP A 496 -2.52 3.38 11.32
C TRP A 496 -2.26 2.96 12.75
N MET A 497 -1.19 3.48 13.36
CA MET A 497 -0.92 3.28 14.78
C MET A 497 -2.07 3.85 15.62
N LEU A 498 -2.42 5.13 15.46
CA LEU A 498 -3.47 5.74 16.27
C LEU A 498 -4.84 5.07 16.05
N LEU A 499 -5.17 4.75 14.81
CA LEU A 499 -6.46 4.14 14.46
C LEU A 499 -6.59 2.73 15.05
N THR A 500 -5.56 1.90 14.91
CA THR A 500 -5.59 0.51 15.37
C THR A 500 -5.59 0.42 16.91
N LEU A 501 -4.95 1.39 17.57
CA LEU A 501 -5.01 1.49 19.04
C LEU A 501 -6.38 1.96 19.51
N THR A 502 -6.92 2.99 18.86
CA THR A 502 -8.25 3.53 19.19
C THR A 502 -9.35 2.49 19.01
N SER A 503 -9.30 1.68 17.94
CA SER A 503 -10.29 0.62 17.69
C SER A 503 -10.33 -0.48 18.76
N ARG A 504 -9.31 -0.58 19.61
CA ARG A 504 -9.18 -1.60 20.66
C ARG A 504 -9.61 -1.09 22.04
N VAL A 505 -10.04 0.16 22.14
CA VAL A 505 -10.53 0.80 23.37
C VAL A 505 -12.04 0.64 23.48
N VAL A 506 -12.54 0.28 24.67
CA VAL A 506 -13.98 0.06 24.93
C VAL A 506 -14.84 1.30 24.65
N HIS A 507 -14.29 2.51 24.85
CA HIS A 507 -14.93 3.79 24.55
C HIS A 507 -15.29 4.01 23.08
N PHE A 508 -14.67 3.28 22.16
CA PHE A 508 -14.95 3.34 20.73
C PHE A 508 -15.86 2.18 20.27
N GLY A 509 -16.54 1.50 21.20
CA GLY A 509 -17.48 0.44 20.88
C GLY A 509 -16.78 -0.73 20.19
N THR A 510 -16.05 -1.52 20.96
CA THR A 510 -15.19 -2.58 20.44
C THR A 510 -15.98 -3.68 19.74
N PHE A 511 -15.33 -4.37 18.82
CA PHE A 511 -15.81 -5.54 18.07
C PHE A 511 -16.07 -6.81 18.91
N SER A 512 -16.18 -6.69 20.23
CA SER A 512 -16.39 -7.86 21.08
C SER A 512 -17.80 -8.39 20.89
N ILE A 513 -17.92 -9.56 20.28
CA ILE A 513 -19.09 -10.42 20.45
C ILE A 513 -19.19 -10.65 21.95
N ILE A 514 -20.27 -10.15 22.56
CA ILE A 514 -20.60 -10.40 23.95
C ILE A 514 -20.56 -11.93 24.15
N PRO A 515 -19.74 -12.48 25.05
CA PRO A 515 -19.86 -13.88 25.41
C PRO A 515 -21.26 -14.05 26.00
N SER A 516 -22.06 -14.89 25.36
CA SER A 516 -23.38 -15.30 25.86
C SER A 516 -23.18 -16.17 27.10
N SER A 517 -22.87 -15.57 28.23
CA SER A 517 -22.82 -16.26 29.52
C SER A 517 -23.00 -15.26 30.66
N THR A 518 -24.24 -14.77 30.80
CA THR A 518 -24.93 -14.47 32.07
C THR A 518 -26.33 -13.95 31.73
N VAL A 519 -27.19 -14.84 31.21
CA VAL A 519 -28.61 -14.74 31.55
C VAL A 519 -28.72 -15.50 32.86
N ASP A 520 -28.58 -14.78 33.96
CA ASP A 520 -28.82 -15.34 35.29
C ASP A 520 -30.27 -15.81 35.36
N GLY A 521 -30.42 -17.13 35.36
CA GLY A 521 -31.63 -17.78 35.83
C GLY A 521 -31.72 -17.62 37.33
N ALA A 522 -32.39 -16.57 37.79
CA ALA A 522 -32.85 -16.47 39.18
C ALA A 522 -33.92 -15.39 39.32
N THR A 523 -35.17 -15.74 38.98
CA THR A 523 -36.40 -15.29 39.69
C THR A 523 -37.62 -15.82 38.93
N LEU A 524 -38.08 -17.01 39.28
CA LEU A 524 -39.48 -17.47 39.10
C LEU A 524 -39.59 -18.86 39.70
N LEU A 525 -39.66 -18.94 41.04
CA LEU A 525 -40.21 -20.07 41.82
C LEU A 525 -40.09 -19.72 43.30
N ASP A 526 -40.94 -18.80 43.78
CA ASP A 526 -41.50 -18.94 45.14
C ASP A 526 -42.69 -17.98 45.33
N ARG A 527 -43.89 -18.40 44.92
CA ARG A 527 -45.17 -17.83 45.41
C ARG A 527 -46.36 -18.69 44.97
N SER A 528 -46.44 -19.90 45.51
CA SER A 528 -47.72 -20.59 45.61
C SER A 528 -47.61 -21.74 46.60
N THR A 529 -47.78 -21.45 47.90
CA THR A 529 -48.37 -22.38 48.88
C THR A 529 -48.51 -21.67 50.22
N GLN A 530 -49.66 -21.01 50.41
CA GLN A 530 -50.36 -20.95 51.69
C GLN A 530 -51.80 -20.49 51.43
N SER A 531 -52.70 -21.46 51.43
CA SER A 531 -54.15 -21.35 51.64
C SER A 531 -54.47 -21.44 53.14
N PRO A 532 -55.71 -21.26 53.62
CA PRO A 532 -56.95 -20.85 52.94
C PRO A 532 -57.44 -19.44 53.28
#